data_AF-A0A8T3CJG1-F1
#
_entry.id   AF-A0A8T3CJG1-F1
#
_cell.length_a   1.000
_cell.length_b   1.000
_cell.length_c   1.000
_cell.angle_alpha   90.00
_cell.angle_beta   90.00
_cell.angle_gamma   90.00
#
_symmetry.space_group_name_H-M   'P 1'
#
loop_
_entity.id
_entity.type
_entity.pdbx_description
1 polymer ?
#
loop_
_entity_poly.entity_id
_entity_poly.type
_entity_poly.pdbx_seq_one_letter_code
_entity_poly.pdbx_strand_id
1 'polypeptide(L)'
;MRGERADSAHQRGTVVSLATVSRSSRAPSSSGLLTAQVHSYLSITMSNHTPPVTKLDQKTGETDQIMEYFKQQVQLLKEKALLQASVREEKKLLVENGKLKKDIEDLKKILQEKQKRRAAKQTLSVQFPPKSTTPESAPPTPCAPCSSTAPPQTGSDDNPHKDEGRRRRAERKVGRKKKPVLEVLDQQAHVDVSRLDIRVGRIITVKKHHNADSLYVEEVDVGEPTLRTVVSGLVKHVPLEQLENRMVVLLCNLRPTKMRGVVSQAMVMCASTPENVEILDPPIGAEPGDRVTFQSFPGEPDKELNPKRKVWERVQADLRTDGKCVATYKGAAFEVRGKGLCKSQTLSNSRIK
;
A
#
# COMPACT_ATOMS: atom_id res chain seq x y z
N MET A 1 -60.43 -15.00 69.62
CA MET A 1 -61.92 -14.99 69.67
C MET A 1 -62.45 -14.43 68.36
N ARG A 2 -63.70 -14.76 68.00
CA ARG A 2 -64.66 -14.13 67.03
C ARG A 2 -64.17 -12.86 66.29
N GLY A 3 -64.42 -12.64 64.99
CA GLY A 3 -65.24 -13.34 63.99
C GLY A 3 -65.91 -12.33 63.02
N GLU A 4 -66.27 -12.77 61.81
CA GLU A 4 -67.22 -12.13 60.85
C GLU A 4 -66.80 -10.78 60.16
N ARG A 5 -66.88 -10.68 58.82
CA ARG A 5 -67.96 -10.10 57.94
C ARG A 5 -68.17 -8.58 58.11
N ALA A 6 -68.49 -7.77 57.09
CA ALA A 6 -68.55 -7.89 55.62
C ALA A 6 -68.70 -6.45 55.02
N ASP A 7 -68.87 -6.34 53.69
CA ASP A 7 -69.53 -5.21 52.98
C ASP A 7 -68.85 -3.82 52.97
N SER A 8 -69.06 -2.92 51.98
CA SER A 8 -69.64 -3.04 50.63
C SER A 8 -69.12 -1.88 49.75
N ALA A 9 -69.33 -1.95 48.43
CA ALA A 9 -68.89 -0.96 47.45
C ALA A 9 -69.80 0.30 47.41
N HIS A 10 -69.27 1.42 46.89
CA HIS A 10 -70.07 2.41 46.16
C HIS A 10 -69.26 3.13 45.07
N GLN A 11 -69.97 3.77 44.14
CA GLN A 11 -69.55 4.04 42.76
C GLN A 11 -69.80 5.51 42.37
N ARG A 12 -69.38 5.89 41.14
CA ARG A 12 -69.56 7.19 40.43
C ARG A 12 -68.46 8.24 40.77
N GLY A 13 -68.01 9.09 39.84
CA GLY A 13 -68.28 9.14 38.39
C GLY A 13 -68.09 10.55 37.80
N THR A 14 -67.38 10.63 36.66
CA THR A 14 -67.48 11.68 35.62
C THR A 14 -67.11 13.14 35.97
N VAL A 15 -66.04 13.65 35.35
CA VAL A 15 -66.14 14.81 34.42
C VAL A 15 -65.01 14.80 33.40
N VAL A 16 -65.34 15.15 32.16
CA VAL A 16 -64.44 15.32 31.01
C VAL A 16 -64.11 16.81 30.85
N SER A 17 -62.88 17.14 30.46
CA SER A 17 -62.59 18.44 29.86
C SER A 17 -61.58 18.31 28.72
N LEU A 18 -61.87 18.99 27.61
CA LEU A 18 -61.21 18.85 26.31
C LEU A 18 -60.84 20.25 25.81
N ALA A 19 -59.55 20.61 25.85
CA ALA A 19 -58.97 21.81 25.23
C ALA A 19 -57.43 21.76 25.33
N THR A 20 -56.61 22.33 24.45
CA THR A 20 -56.76 22.71 23.03
C THR A 20 -55.33 22.74 22.45
N VAL A 21 -55.16 22.41 21.17
CA VAL A 21 -53.85 22.35 20.51
C VAL A 21 -53.17 23.73 20.44
N SER A 22 -51.86 23.78 20.69
CA SER A 22 -50.99 24.83 20.14
C SER A 22 -49.67 24.24 19.67
N ARG A 23 -49.44 24.31 18.35
CA ARG A 23 -48.17 23.95 17.72
C ARG A 23 -47.14 25.05 18.00
N SER A 24 -45.94 24.67 18.44
CA SER A 24 -44.73 25.47 18.23
C SER A 24 -43.64 24.58 17.63
N SER A 25 -43.02 25.04 16.56
CA SER A 25 -42.09 24.26 15.76
C SER A 25 -40.67 24.30 16.33
N ARG A 26 -40.14 23.13 16.72
CA ARG A 26 -38.69 22.90 16.79
C ARG A 26 -38.36 21.50 16.31
N ALA A 27 -37.57 21.41 15.24
CA ALA A 27 -37.06 20.14 14.75
C ALA A 27 -35.94 19.63 15.68
N PRO A 28 -35.99 18.36 16.13
CA PRO A 28 -34.88 17.74 16.84
C PRO A 28 -33.81 17.22 15.87
N SER A 29 -32.54 17.34 16.25
CA SER A 29 -31.39 16.85 15.48
C SER A 29 -31.29 15.33 15.47
N SER A 30 -30.75 14.77 14.38
CA SER A 30 -30.71 13.33 14.04
C SER A 30 -29.72 12.47 14.86
N SER A 31 -29.47 12.81 16.13
CA SER A 31 -28.41 12.21 16.96
C SER A 31 -28.91 11.41 18.17
N GLY A 32 -30.20 11.07 18.25
CA GLY A 32 -30.83 10.51 19.46
C GLY A 32 -31.60 9.18 19.32
N LEU A 33 -31.55 8.46 18.19
CA LEU A 33 -32.47 7.34 17.90
C LEU A 33 -31.81 5.94 17.76
N LEU A 34 -30.58 5.75 18.26
CA LEU A 34 -29.84 4.48 18.13
C LEU A 34 -29.46 3.79 19.46
N THR A 35 -29.92 4.29 20.61
CA THR A 35 -29.49 3.80 21.93
C THR A 35 -30.60 3.08 22.73
N ALA A 36 -31.76 2.80 22.11
CA ALA A 36 -32.96 2.31 22.80
C ALA A 36 -33.48 0.93 22.32
N GLN A 37 -32.65 0.11 21.68
CA GLN A 37 -33.06 -1.21 21.13
C GLN A 37 -32.12 -2.37 21.57
N VAL A 38 -31.55 -2.30 22.78
CA VAL A 38 -30.70 -3.36 23.34
C VAL A 38 -30.95 -3.55 24.84
N HIS A 39 -32.14 -4.03 25.22
CA HIS A 39 -32.38 -4.74 26.49
C HIS A 39 -33.77 -5.40 26.50
N SER A 40 -33.87 -6.56 25.85
CA SER A 40 -34.98 -7.51 26.00
C SER A 40 -34.46 -8.93 25.75
N TYR A 41 -35.15 -9.94 26.26
CA TYR A 41 -34.79 -11.37 26.28
C TYR A 41 -33.71 -11.78 27.30
N LEU A 42 -34.11 -11.82 28.57
CA LEU A 42 -33.57 -12.79 29.53
C LEU A 42 -34.69 -13.28 30.46
N SER A 43 -35.28 -14.44 30.15
CA SER A 43 -36.04 -15.30 31.10
C SER A 43 -36.59 -16.54 30.37
N ILE A 44 -35.91 -17.69 30.47
CA ILE A 44 -36.53 -19.01 30.33
C ILE A 44 -36.00 -19.89 31.47
N THR A 45 -36.93 -20.48 32.22
CA THR A 45 -36.70 -21.28 33.42
C THR A 45 -36.36 -22.74 33.10
N MET A 46 -35.44 -23.33 33.87
CA MET A 46 -35.10 -24.76 33.81
C MET A 46 -36.13 -25.62 34.55
N SER A 47 -36.61 -26.69 33.91
CA SER A 47 -37.36 -27.79 34.53
C SER A 47 -36.82 -29.13 34.05
N ASN A 48 -36.48 -30.02 34.98
CA ASN A 48 -35.87 -31.33 34.69
C ASN A 48 -36.91 -32.43 34.43
N HIS A 49 -36.73 -33.23 33.37
CA HIS A 49 -37.14 -34.64 33.38
C HIS A 49 -36.36 -35.51 32.36
N THR A 50 -36.02 -36.73 32.77
CA THR A 50 -35.54 -37.89 31.97
C THR A 50 -36.24 -39.15 32.53
N PRO A 51 -36.28 -40.35 31.89
CA PRO A 51 -35.36 -40.98 30.91
C PRO A 51 -36.16 -41.52 29.66
N PRO A 52 -35.79 -42.59 28.90
CA PRO A 52 -34.54 -43.36 28.79
C PRO A 52 -33.92 -43.50 27.38
N VAL A 53 -32.66 -43.96 27.38
CA VAL A 53 -31.81 -44.59 26.34
C VAL A 53 -32.30 -44.68 24.87
N THR A 54 -32.47 -43.54 24.21
CA THR A 54 -32.22 -43.35 22.75
C THR A 54 -31.37 -42.08 22.49
N LYS A 55 -30.79 -41.49 23.55
CA LYS A 55 -30.32 -40.10 23.60
C LYS A 55 -28.81 -39.90 23.42
N LEU A 56 -28.05 -40.89 22.95
CA LEU A 56 -26.59 -40.74 22.79
C LEU A 56 -26.24 -39.97 21.51
N ASP A 57 -26.76 -40.38 20.34
CA ASP A 57 -26.45 -39.71 19.07
C ASP A 57 -27.05 -38.30 18.98
N GLN A 58 -28.26 -38.08 19.53
CA GLN A 58 -28.87 -36.75 19.60
C GLN A 58 -28.04 -35.79 20.46
N LYS A 59 -27.50 -36.24 21.60
CA LYS A 59 -26.64 -35.41 22.45
C LYS A 59 -25.32 -35.04 21.79
N THR A 60 -24.74 -35.93 20.98
CA THR A 60 -23.55 -35.61 20.18
C THR A 60 -23.88 -34.49 19.19
N GLY A 61 -24.97 -34.62 18.44
CA GLY A 61 -25.43 -33.58 17.51
C GLY A 61 -25.76 -32.24 18.19
N GLU A 62 -26.45 -32.25 19.33
CA GLU A 62 -26.71 -31.05 20.14
C GLU A 62 -25.41 -30.39 20.64
N THR A 63 -24.43 -31.20 21.08
CA THR A 63 -23.13 -30.71 21.55
C THR A 63 -22.31 -30.09 20.42
N ASP A 64 -22.28 -30.73 19.25
CA ASP A 64 -21.61 -30.19 18.06
C ASP A 64 -22.26 -28.90 17.57
N GLN A 65 -23.59 -28.80 17.63
CA GLN A 65 -24.33 -27.60 17.26
C GLN A 65 -24.07 -26.43 18.23
N ILE A 66 -23.93 -26.71 19.53
CA ILE A 66 -23.49 -25.75 20.55
C ILE A 66 -22.04 -25.33 20.32
N MET A 67 -21.13 -26.27 20.00
CA MET A 67 -19.74 -25.93 19.69
C MET A 67 -19.63 -25.06 18.44
N GLU A 68 -20.41 -25.35 17.39
CA GLU A 68 -20.41 -24.55 16.16
C GLU A 68 -20.95 -23.14 16.40
N TYR A 69 -22.00 -23.00 17.22
CA TYR A 69 -22.49 -21.70 17.69
C TYR A 69 -21.41 -20.91 18.43
N PHE A 70 -20.68 -21.53 19.37
CA PHE A 70 -19.58 -20.86 20.07
C PHE A 70 -18.41 -20.49 19.15
N LYS A 71 -18.06 -21.31 18.14
CA LYS A 71 -17.06 -20.95 17.12
C LYS A 71 -17.49 -19.69 16.34
N GLN A 72 -18.76 -19.63 15.90
CA GLN A 72 -19.30 -18.46 15.20
C GLN A 72 -19.31 -17.21 16.10
N GLN A 73 -19.70 -17.35 17.37
CA GLN A 73 -19.67 -16.27 18.36
C GLN A 73 -18.24 -15.72 18.57
N VAL A 74 -17.24 -16.59 18.66
CA VAL A 74 -15.82 -16.22 18.75
C VAL A 74 -15.32 -15.56 17.47
N GLN A 75 -15.75 -16.04 16.30
CA GLN A 75 -15.37 -15.44 15.02
C GLN A 75 -15.92 -14.02 14.86
N LEU A 76 -17.20 -13.79 15.20
CA LEU A 76 -17.82 -12.47 15.22
C LEU A 76 -17.13 -11.51 16.22
N LEU A 77 -16.69 -12.01 17.37
CA LEU A 77 -15.93 -11.21 18.34
C LEU A 77 -14.55 -10.79 17.78
N LYS A 78 -13.85 -11.67 17.06
CA LYS A 78 -12.58 -11.35 16.39
C LYS A 78 -12.78 -10.30 15.28
N GLU A 79 -13.77 -10.49 14.42
CA GLU A 79 -14.09 -9.56 13.33
C GLU A 79 -14.47 -8.18 13.86
N LYS A 80 -15.31 -8.13 14.91
CA LYS A 80 -15.67 -6.89 15.61
C LYS A 80 -14.45 -6.18 16.21
N ALA A 81 -13.51 -6.90 16.79
CA ALA A 81 -12.28 -6.32 17.34
C ALA A 81 -11.38 -5.74 16.23
N LEU A 82 -11.24 -6.44 15.10
CA LEU A 82 -10.45 -6.00 13.96
C LEU A 82 -11.06 -4.76 13.28
N LEU A 83 -12.38 -4.74 13.07
CA LEU A 83 -13.10 -3.55 12.61
C LEU A 83 -12.94 -2.37 13.57
N GLN A 84 -13.02 -2.60 14.89
CA GLN A 84 -12.83 -1.54 15.88
C GLN A 84 -11.39 -1.00 15.88
N ALA A 85 -10.38 -1.83 15.66
CA ALA A 85 -8.99 -1.40 15.50
C ALA A 85 -8.82 -0.54 14.24
N SER A 86 -9.29 -1.03 13.09
CA SER A 86 -9.25 -0.32 11.80
C SER A 86 -9.91 1.07 11.88
N VAL A 87 -11.13 1.16 12.44
CA VAL A 87 -11.84 2.45 12.61
C VAL A 87 -11.12 3.42 13.56
N ARG A 88 -10.35 2.93 14.54
CA ARG A 88 -9.51 3.80 15.40
C ARG A 88 -8.30 4.34 14.62
N GLU A 89 -7.68 3.50 13.81
CA GLU A 89 -6.54 3.88 12.97
C GLU A 89 -6.94 4.86 11.87
N GLU A 90 -8.05 4.61 11.18
CA GLU A 90 -8.63 5.53 10.19
C GLU A 90 -8.88 6.91 10.79
N LYS A 91 -9.48 7.00 11.99
CA LYS A 91 -9.69 8.27 12.69
C LYS A 91 -8.39 8.97 13.07
N LYS A 92 -7.35 8.22 13.48
CA LYS A 92 -6.02 8.77 13.77
C LYS A 92 -5.38 9.36 12.50
N LEU A 93 -5.41 8.61 11.40
CA LEU A 93 -4.91 9.05 10.10
C LEU A 93 -5.68 10.26 9.55
N LEU A 94 -7.00 10.36 9.79
CA LEU A 94 -7.80 11.53 9.41
C LEU A 94 -7.32 12.80 10.12
N VAL A 95 -7.05 12.73 11.43
CA VAL A 95 -6.53 13.84 12.23
C VAL A 95 -5.12 14.24 11.78
N GLU A 96 -4.25 13.26 11.55
CA GLU A 96 -2.88 13.49 11.09
C GLU A 96 -2.85 14.14 9.70
N ASN A 97 -3.65 13.63 8.75
CA ASN A 97 -3.83 14.26 7.44
C ASN A 97 -4.42 15.67 7.52
N GLY A 98 -5.31 15.95 8.49
CA GLY A 98 -5.81 17.29 8.77
C GLY A 98 -4.70 18.24 9.23
N LYS A 99 -3.83 17.78 10.14
CA LYS A 99 -2.67 18.54 10.61
C LYS A 99 -1.67 18.80 9.49
N LEU A 100 -1.28 17.77 8.73
CA LEU A 100 -0.35 17.90 7.60
C LEU A 100 -0.86 18.86 6.53
N LYS A 101 -2.16 18.87 6.23
CA LYS A 101 -2.77 19.85 5.31
C LYS A 101 -2.62 21.29 5.83
N LYS A 102 -2.76 21.51 7.13
CA LYS A 102 -2.57 22.84 7.75
C LYS A 102 -1.11 23.27 7.69
N ASP A 103 -0.19 22.38 8.06
CA ASP A 103 1.26 22.63 8.04
C ASP A 103 1.74 22.94 6.61
N ILE A 104 1.23 22.23 5.58
CA ILE A 104 1.49 22.52 4.17
C ILE A 104 0.99 23.92 3.78
N GLU A 105 -0.19 24.34 4.26
CA GLU A 105 -0.77 25.64 3.91
C GLU A 105 -0.02 26.80 4.58
N ASP A 106 0.41 26.63 5.83
CA ASP A 106 1.22 27.63 6.52
C ASP A 106 2.65 27.72 5.93
N LEU A 107 3.25 26.59 5.53
CA LEU A 107 4.50 26.57 4.76
C LEU A 107 4.38 27.28 3.40
N LYS A 108 3.27 27.11 2.67
CA LYS A 108 3.02 27.87 1.41
C LYS A 108 2.94 29.37 1.67
N LYS A 109 2.24 29.82 2.72
CA LYS A 109 2.18 31.25 3.07
C LYS A 109 3.56 31.81 3.39
N ILE A 110 4.37 31.09 4.17
CA ILE A 110 5.76 31.45 4.47
C ILE A 110 6.61 31.54 3.19
N LEU A 111 6.40 30.64 2.23
CA LEU A 111 7.11 30.62 0.96
C LEU A 111 6.71 31.82 0.08
N GLN A 112 5.40 32.11 -0.04
CA GLN A 112 4.89 33.30 -0.75
C GLN A 112 5.38 34.60 -0.12
N GLU A 113 5.40 34.70 1.21
CA GLU A 113 5.94 35.85 1.95
C GLU A 113 7.44 36.04 1.67
N LYS A 114 8.23 34.95 1.69
CA LYS A 114 9.65 34.98 1.31
C LYS A 114 9.86 35.37 -0.16
N GLN A 115 8.98 34.94 -1.08
CA GLN A 115 9.03 35.36 -2.48
C GLN A 115 8.71 36.85 -2.66
N LYS A 116 7.64 37.36 -2.01
CA LYS A 116 7.30 38.80 -2.00
C LYS A 116 8.45 39.65 -1.45
N ARG A 117 9.06 39.23 -0.33
CA ARG A 117 10.24 39.90 0.25
C ARG A 117 11.46 39.88 -0.65
N ARG A 118 11.70 38.79 -1.41
CA ARG A 118 12.77 38.71 -2.40
C ARG A 118 12.52 39.65 -3.59
N ALA A 119 11.30 39.67 -4.12
CA ALA A 119 10.90 40.59 -5.18
C ALA A 119 11.06 42.06 -4.75
N ALA A 120 10.56 42.42 -3.56
CA ALA A 120 10.72 43.77 -3.01
C ALA A 120 12.20 44.19 -2.85
N LYS A 121 13.08 43.26 -2.42
CA LYS A 121 14.52 43.51 -2.35
C LYS A 121 15.19 43.64 -3.72
N GLN A 122 14.68 42.99 -4.76
CA GLN A 122 15.16 43.17 -6.14
C GLN A 122 14.73 44.51 -6.73
N THR A 123 13.50 44.98 -6.46
CA THR A 123 13.03 46.29 -6.97
C THR A 123 13.79 47.47 -6.36
N LEU A 124 14.28 47.34 -5.12
CA LEU A 124 15.04 48.39 -4.43
C LEU A 124 16.52 48.49 -4.85
N SER A 125 17.02 47.59 -5.72
CA SER A 125 18.45 47.58 -6.15
C SER A 125 18.72 48.23 -7.51
N VAL A 126 17.75 48.96 -8.10
CA VAL A 126 17.89 49.58 -9.44
C VAL A 126 17.62 51.09 -9.40
N GLN A 127 18.38 51.83 -8.57
CA GLN A 127 18.51 53.30 -8.69
C GLN A 127 19.92 53.77 -8.31
N PHE A 128 20.78 53.97 -9.31
CA PHE A 128 21.93 54.88 -9.24
C PHE A 128 22.15 55.50 -10.63
N PRO A 129 22.18 56.84 -10.78
CA PRO A 129 22.41 57.50 -12.07
C PRO A 129 23.92 57.78 -12.29
N PRO A 130 24.45 57.60 -13.50
CA PRO A 130 25.77 58.15 -13.85
C PRO A 130 25.65 59.65 -14.17
N LYS A 131 26.42 60.49 -13.46
CA LYS A 131 26.62 61.91 -13.82
C LYS A 131 27.94 62.08 -14.58
N SER A 132 27.94 63.02 -15.52
CA SER A 132 29.00 63.31 -16.49
C SER A 132 29.93 64.45 -16.07
N THR A 133 31.12 64.55 -16.69
CA THR A 133 31.81 65.82 -17.03
C THR A 133 32.93 65.58 -18.07
N THR A 134 33.08 66.53 -19.00
CA THR A 134 33.98 66.64 -20.19
C THR A 134 35.06 67.74 -19.95
N PRO A 135 35.88 68.28 -20.89
CA PRO A 135 36.04 68.10 -22.37
C PRO A 135 37.51 68.05 -22.92
N GLU A 136 37.72 67.97 -24.26
CA GLU A 136 38.55 68.90 -25.09
C GLU A 136 38.47 68.60 -26.63
N SER A 137 38.76 69.61 -27.48
CA SER A 137 38.64 69.72 -28.97
C SER A 137 39.85 69.13 -29.76
N ALA A 138 39.94 68.99 -31.12
CA ALA A 138 39.13 69.29 -32.33
C ALA A 138 39.63 68.45 -33.57
N PRO A 139 38.98 68.48 -34.76
CA PRO A 139 39.21 67.56 -35.92
C PRO A 139 39.89 68.28 -37.16
N PRO A 140 39.99 67.78 -38.44
CA PRO A 140 38.91 67.24 -39.31
C PRO A 140 39.20 66.04 -40.27
N THR A 141 38.10 65.63 -40.92
CA THR A 141 37.73 64.60 -41.96
C THR A 141 38.34 64.81 -43.38
N PRO A 142 38.01 64.05 -44.50
CA PRO A 142 36.83 63.18 -44.83
C PRO A 142 37.18 61.80 -45.50
N CYS A 143 36.31 60.94 -46.09
CA CYS A 143 34.99 61.06 -46.76
C CYS A 143 34.17 59.73 -46.79
N ALA A 144 32.87 59.78 -47.19
CA ALA A 144 31.89 58.66 -47.33
C ALA A 144 31.67 58.24 -48.82
N PRO A 145 30.59 57.57 -49.35
CA PRO A 145 29.18 57.25 -48.90
C PRO A 145 28.84 55.72 -48.86
N CYS A 146 27.71 55.16 -48.34
CA CYS A 146 26.23 55.32 -48.52
C CYS A 146 25.70 54.96 -49.95
N SER A 147 24.54 54.30 -50.21
CA SER A 147 23.49 53.64 -49.38
C SER A 147 22.44 52.86 -50.24
N SER A 148 21.55 52.07 -49.58
CA SER A 148 20.08 51.88 -49.82
C SER A 148 19.42 51.08 -51.00
N THR A 149 18.28 50.46 -50.65
CA THR A 149 17.00 50.16 -51.42
C THR A 149 16.74 48.77 -52.07
N ALA A 150 15.46 48.48 -52.40
CA ALA A 150 14.85 47.14 -52.50
C ALA A 150 14.10 46.79 -53.84
N PRO A 151 12.87 46.19 -53.89
CA PRO A 151 12.42 45.08 -54.80
C PRO A 151 11.89 45.53 -56.21
N PRO A 152 11.41 44.68 -57.19
CA PRO A 152 10.69 43.38 -57.04
C PRO A 152 10.74 42.29 -58.17
N GLN A 153 9.92 41.24 -57.96
CA GLN A 153 9.25 40.23 -58.84
C GLN A 153 9.43 40.17 -60.39
N THR A 154 9.56 38.93 -60.91
CA THR A 154 8.96 38.31 -62.14
C THR A 154 8.93 36.78 -61.91
N GLY A 155 8.07 35.89 -62.46
CA GLY A 155 7.45 35.80 -63.80
C GLY A 155 8.38 35.03 -64.77
N SER A 156 8.02 33.94 -65.45
CA SER A 156 6.78 33.15 -65.58
C SER A 156 7.10 31.73 -66.15
N ASP A 157 6.10 30.85 -66.27
CA ASP A 157 6.01 29.61 -67.10
C ASP A 157 7.13 28.53 -66.98
N ASP A 158 6.86 27.22 -66.99
CA ASP A 158 5.93 26.49 -67.86
C ASP A 158 5.50 25.13 -67.23
N ASN A 159 4.53 24.44 -67.82
CA ASN A 159 3.97 23.16 -67.36
C ASN A 159 3.69 22.26 -68.58
N PRO A 160 4.04 20.96 -68.58
CA PRO A 160 2.93 20.01 -68.48
C PRO A 160 3.20 18.66 -67.79
N HIS A 161 2.08 18.03 -67.40
CA HIS A 161 1.93 16.65 -66.94
C HIS A 161 2.52 15.56 -67.86
N LYS A 162 3.25 14.59 -67.27
CA LYS A 162 2.87 13.16 -67.16
C LYS A 162 4.05 12.32 -66.65
N ASP A 163 3.86 11.56 -65.57
CA ASP A 163 3.64 10.10 -65.66
C ASP A 163 3.28 9.51 -64.27
N GLU A 164 2.50 8.43 -64.23
CA GLU A 164 1.90 7.87 -63.02
C GLU A 164 2.51 6.50 -62.68
N GLY A 165 3.49 6.47 -61.76
CA GLY A 165 4.33 5.28 -61.59
C GLY A 165 4.97 5.04 -60.22
N ARG A 166 4.25 4.35 -59.33
CA ARG A 166 4.80 3.25 -58.49
C ARG A 166 6.03 3.54 -57.60
N ARG A 167 5.80 3.96 -56.33
CA ARG A 167 6.44 3.41 -55.09
C ARG A 167 6.12 4.25 -53.84
N ARG A 168 5.09 3.88 -53.06
CA ARG A 168 4.94 4.36 -51.67
C ARG A 168 5.75 3.49 -50.69
N ARG A 169 7.02 3.86 -50.48
CA ARG A 169 7.77 3.51 -49.26
C ARG A 169 8.80 4.60 -48.96
N ALA A 170 8.96 4.91 -47.68
CA ALA A 170 9.83 5.91 -47.07
C ALA A 170 9.27 7.33 -46.87
N GLU A 171 9.81 7.95 -45.82
CA GLU A 171 9.81 9.37 -45.47
C GLU A 171 8.53 10.04 -44.92
N ARG A 172 8.46 10.09 -43.59
CA ARG A 172 8.16 11.33 -42.86
C ARG A 172 8.89 11.38 -41.51
N LYS A 173 10.13 11.87 -41.55
CA LYS A 173 10.91 12.28 -40.38
C LYS A 173 10.72 13.78 -40.14
N VAL A 174 11.10 14.23 -38.93
CA VAL A 174 11.08 15.64 -38.45
C VAL A 174 9.66 16.21 -38.22
N GLY A 175 9.33 16.72 -37.03
CA GLY A 175 10.09 16.71 -35.79
C GLY A 175 9.26 17.26 -34.62
N ARG A 176 9.59 16.87 -33.38
CA ARG A 176 8.98 17.47 -32.17
C ARG A 176 10.08 17.87 -31.19
N LYS A 177 10.14 19.17 -30.92
CA LYS A 177 11.20 19.84 -30.13
C LYS A 177 11.25 19.26 -28.71
N LYS A 178 12.45 18.91 -28.23
CA LYS A 178 12.71 18.64 -26.80
C LYS A 178 12.59 19.96 -26.02
N LYS A 179 11.94 19.94 -24.85
CA LYS A 179 12.13 20.96 -23.81
C LYS A 179 13.30 20.52 -22.92
N PRO A 180 14.11 21.44 -22.38
CA PRO A 180 15.20 21.08 -21.48
C PRO A 180 14.61 20.60 -20.15
N VAL A 181 15.00 19.39 -19.73
CA VAL A 181 14.83 18.94 -18.35
C VAL A 181 16.07 19.37 -17.59
N LEU A 182 15.86 20.01 -16.45
CA LEU A 182 16.88 20.47 -15.53
C LEU A 182 17.87 19.33 -15.22
N GLU A 183 19.17 19.57 -15.37
CA GLU A 183 20.22 18.60 -15.08
C GLU A 183 20.31 18.35 -13.57
N VAL A 184 19.51 17.39 -13.09
CA VAL A 184 19.81 16.72 -11.83
C VAL A 184 20.96 15.76 -12.12
N LEU A 185 22.08 15.99 -11.43
CA LEU A 185 23.31 15.21 -11.51
C LEU A 185 23.04 13.71 -11.70
N ASP A 186 23.63 13.11 -12.73
CA ASP A 186 23.69 11.66 -12.93
C ASP A 186 24.65 11.02 -11.92
N GLN A 187 24.30 11.15 -10.64
CA GLN A 187 24.74 10.21 -9.63
C GLN A 187 24.06 8.89 -9.96
N GLN A 188 24.85 7.89 -10.37
CA GLN A 188 24.40 6.53 -10.62
C GLN A 188 23.47 6.07 -9.50
N ALA A 189 22.15 6.09 -9.74
CA ALA A 189 21.16 5.90 -8.69
C ALA A 189 21.44 4.59 -7.95
N HIS A 190 21.86 4.70 -6.68
CA HIS A 190 22.35 3.58 -5.90
C HIS A 190 21.28 2.49 -5.85
N VAL A 191 21.66 1.28 -6.23
CA VAL A 191 20.74 0.14 -6.28
C VAL A 191 20.92 -0.64 -4.99
N ASP A 192 19.97 -0.47 -4.09
CA ASP A 192 19.91 -1.15 -2.80
C ASP A 192 18.58 -1.86 -2.57
N VAL A 193 18.51 -2.51 -1.42
CA VAL A 193 17.43 -3.39 -0.99
C VAL A 193 16.10 -2.67 -0.76
N SER A 194 16.08 -1.34 -0.58
CA SER A 194 14.83 -0.59 -0.32
C SER A 194 13.82 -0.70 -1.46
N ARG A 195 14.32 -0.98 -2.67
CA ARG A 195 13.54 -1.15 -3.91
C ARG A 195 12.91 -2.54 -4.05
N LEU A 196 13.27 -3.50 -3.20
CA LEU A 196 12.66 -4.83 -3.17
C LEU A 196 11.42 -4.81 -2.26
N ASP A 197 10.30 -5.36 -2.75
CA ASP A 197 9.11 -5.58 -1.94
C ASP A 197 9.22 -6.94 -1.26
N ILE A 198 9.84 -6.96 -0.08
CA ILE A 198 10.03 -8.17 0.71
C ILE A 198 8.96 -8.21 1.81
N ARG A 199 8.14 -9.26 1.81
CA ARG A 199 7.06 -9.43 2.79
C ARG A 199 7.08 -10.81 3.43
N VAL A 200 6.46 -10.90 4.58
CA VAL A 200 6.11 -12.17 5.21
C VAL A 200 4.86 -12.73 4.53
N GLY A 201 4.83 -14.04 4.30
CA GLY A 201 3.65 -14.76 3.84
C GLY A 201 3.46 -16.09 4.56
N ARG A 202 2.31 -16.73 4.32
CA ARG A 202 1.98 -18.07 4.83
C ARG A 202 1.60 -18.97 3.67
N ILE A 203 2.28 -20.11 3.54
CA ILE A 203 1.92 -21.14 2.57
C ILE A 203 0.63 -21.80 3.04
N ILE A 204 -0.47 -21.63 2.30
CA ILE A 204 -1.78 -22.18 2.64
C ILE A 204 -1.93 -23.60 2.11
N THR A 205 -1.50 -23.85 0.87
CA THR A 205 -1.42 -25.20 0.30
C THR A 205 -0.14 -25.36 -0.51
N VAL A 206 0.40 -26.58 -0.56
CA VAL A 206 1.55 -26.94 -1.40
C VAL A 206 1.27 -28.24 -2.13
N LYS A 207 1.63 -28.30 -3.42
CA LYS A 207 1.46 -29.49 -4.27
C LYS A 207 2.72 -29.71 -5.10
N LYS A 208 3.07 -30.95 -5.42
CA LYS A 208 4.14 -31.23 -6.40
C LYS A 208 3.71 -30.72 -7.78
N HIS A 209 4.63 -30.15 -8.53
CA HIS A 209 4.34 -29.62 -9.86
C HIS A 209 4.14 -30.76 -10.86
N HIS A 210 2.93 -30.89 -11.42
CA HIS A 210 2.51 -31.94 -12.36
C HIS A 210 3.53 -32.30 -13.47
N ASN A 211 4.19 -31.30 -14.07
CA ASN A 211 5.21 -31.51 -15.13
C ASN A 211 6.67 -31.32 -14.65
N ALA A 212 6.98 -31.35 -13.34
CA ALA A 212 8.33 -31.13 -12.83
C ALA A 212 8.58 -31.67 -11.41
N ASP A 213 9.29 -32.80 -11.29
CA ASP A 213 9.53 -33.49 -10.02
C ASP A 213 10.36 -32.69 -9.01
N SER A 214 11.11 -31.68 -9.46
CA SER A 214 11.94 -30.82 -8.61
C SER A 214 11.23 -29.55 -8.14
N LEU A 215 9.98 -29.32 -8.54
CA LEU A 215 9.24 -28.10 -8.23
C LEU A 215 8.00 -28.39 -7.37
N TYR A 216 7.75 -27.50 -6.43
CA TYR A 216 6.45 -27.36 -5.76
C TYR A 216 5.66 -26.22 -6.40
N VAL A 217 4.35 -26.23 -6.20
CA VAL A 217 3.43 -25.13 -6.46
C VAL A 217 2.76 -24.81 -5.14
N GLU A 218 2.99 -23.61 -4.63
CA GLU A 218 2.43 -23.12 -3.37
C GLU A 218 1.35 -22.07 -3.64
N GLU A 219 0.26 -22.11 -2.89
CA GLU A 219 -0.69 -20.99 -2.79
C GLU A 219 -0.41 -20.26 -1.48
N VAL A 220 0.00 -18.99 -1.57
CA VAL A 220 0.63 -18.26 -0.47
C VAL A 220 -0.15 -16.99 -0.15
N ASP A 221 -0.56 -16.84 1.11
CA ASP A 221 -1.11 -15.60 1.64
C ASP A 221 0.02 -14.60 1.90
N VAL A 222 -0.14 -13.37 1.41
CA VAL A 222 0.81 -12.25 1.56
C VAL A 222 0.13 -10.99 2.06
N GLY A 223 -1.00 -11.12 2.77
CA GLY A 223 -1.82 -10.01 3.24
C GLY A 223 -2.53 -9.26 2.10
N GLU A 224 -2.74 -9.93 0.97
CA GLU A 224 -3.46 -9.40 -0.19
C GLU A 224 -4.82 -10.10 -0.35
N PRO A 225 -5.83 -9.49 -1.01
CA PRO A 225 -7.17 -10.08 -1.14
C PRO A 225 -7.22 -11.42 -1.89
N THR A 226 -6.14 -11.79 -2.58
CA THR A 226 -5.98 -13.02 -3.34
C THR A 226 -4.67 -13.69 -2.96
N LEU A 227 -4.71 -15.00 -2.77
CA LEU A 227 -3.49 -15.80 -2.63
C LEU A 227 -2.63 -15.68 -3.90
N ARG A 228 -1.31 -15.74 -3.71
CA ARG A 228 -0.35 -15.77 -4.82
C ARG A 228 0.12 -17.19 -5.08
N THR A 229 0.05 -17.62 -6.33
CA THR A 229 0.74 -18.84 -6.78
C THR A 229 2.24 -18.59 -6.81
N VAL A 230 3.00 -19.43 -6.11
CA VAL A 230 4.46 -19.47 -6.09
C VAL A 230 4.91 -20.84 -6.61
N VAL A 231 6.09 -20.89 -7.23
CA VAL A 231 6.70 -22.14 -7.72
C VAL A 231 8.12 -22.22 -7.18
N SER A 232 8.33 -23.01 -6.11
CA SER A 232 9.64 -23.17 -5.48
C SER A 232 10.39 -24.44 -5.94
N GLY A 233 11.72 -24.39 -5.89
CA GLY A 233 12.61 -25.52 -6.21
C GLY A 233 12.95 -26.43 -5.01
N LEU A 234 12.07 -26.51 -4.01
CA LEU A 234 12.42 -27.02 -2.68
C LEU A 234 12.24 -28.53 -2.47
N VAL A 235 11.75 -29.28 -3.46
CA VAL A 235 11.40 -30.72 -3.32
C VAL A 235 12.55 -31.61 -2.82
N LYS A 236 13.81 -31.23 -3.09
CA LYS A 236 15.00 -31.97 -2.64
C LYS A 236 15.51 -31.56 -1.24
N HIS A 237 14.98 -30.48 -0.68
CA HIS A 237 15.53 -29.82 0.51
C HIS A 237 14.52 -29.76 1.67
N VAL A 238 13.24 -29.55 1.38
CA VAL A 238 12.19 -29.41 2.39
C VAL A 238 11.02 -30.35 2.02
N PRO A 239 10.60 -31.27 2.91
CA PRO A 239 9.45 -32.13 2.66
C PRO A 239 8.15 -31.33 2.69
N LEU A 240 7.15 -31.80 1.94
CA LEU A 240 5.86 -31.11 1.75
C LEU A 240 5.16 -30.76 3.10
N GLU A 241 5.21 -31.68 4.06
CA GLU A 241 4.64 -31.51 5.41
C GLU A 241 5.25 -30.34 6.20
N GLN A 242 6.49 -29.95 5.90
CA GLN A 242 7.15 -28.79 6.51
C GLN A 242 6.89 -27.47 5.75
N LEU A 243 6.18 -27.51 4.62
CA LEU A 243 5.79 -26.34 3.85
C LEU A 243 4.33 -25.93 4.12
N GLU A 244 3.44 -26.89 4.40
CA GLU A 244 2.04 -26.58 4.75
C GLU A 244 1.94 -25.69 6.00
N ASN A 245 1.17 -24.61 5.90
CA ASN A 245 1.00 -23.58 6.93
C ASN A 245 2.29 -22.88 7.40
N ARG A 246 3.43 -23.08 6.73
CA ARG A 246 4.70 -22.44 7.10
C ARG A 246 4.68 -20.95 6.80
N MET A 247 5.16 -20.17 7.77
CA MET A 247 5.48 -18.75 7.59
C MET A 247 6.80 -18.61 6.85
N VAL A 248 6.85 -17.78 5.82
CA VAL A 248 8.01 -17.61 4.93
C VAL A 248 8.27 -16.15 4.60
N VAL A 249 9.49 -15.82 4.18
CA VAL A 249 9.83 -14.51 3.61
C VAL A 249 9.80 -14.60 2.08
N LEU A 250 9.15 -13.64 1.43
CA LEU A 250 8.90 -13.61 -0.02
C LEU A 250 9.39 -12.32 -0.66
N LEU A 251 9.85 -12.41 -1.90
CA LEU A 251 10.04 -11.26 -2.79
C LEU A 251 8.84 -11.12 -3.74
N CYS A 252 8.08 -10.04 -3.56
CA CYS A 252 6.73 -9.85 -4.13
C CYS A 252 6.66 -8.90 -5.33
N ASN A 253 7.70 -8.13 -5.64
CA ASN A 253 7.74 -7.22 -6.80
C ASN A 253 8.60 -7.69 -7.97
N LEU A 254 9.00 -8.96 -8.01
CA LEU A 254 9.54 -9.56 -9.24
C LEU A 254 8.45 -9.62 -10.31
N ARG A 255 8.86 -9.47 -11.57
CA ARG A 255 7.96 -9.69 -12.71
C ARG A 255 7.53 -11.17 -12.74
N PRO A 256 6.22 -11.49 -12.77
CA PRO A 256 5.74 -12.86 -12.76
C PRO A 256 6.32 -13.69 -13.91
N THR A 257 6.80 -14.89 -13.60
CA THR A 257 7.58 -15.73 -14.51
C THR A 257 6.94 -17.12 -14.67
N LYS A 258 6.86 -17.61 -15.90
CA LYS A 258 6.32 -18.95 -16.19
C LYS A 258 7.37 -20.02 -15.96
N MET A 259 7.09 -20.94 -15.05
CA MET A 259 7.89 -22.11 -14.74
C MET A 259 7.08 -23.36 -15.10
N ARG A 260 7.50 -24.09 -16.16
CA ARG A 260 6.90 -25.37 -16.61
C ARG A 260 5.39 -25.35 -16.86
N GLY A 261 4.82 -24.17 -17.08
CA GLY A 261 3.39 -23.93 -17.39
C GLY A 261 2.70 -23.03 -16.37
N VAL A 262 3.11 -23.10 -15.10
CA VAL A 262 2.55 -22.31 -13.99
C VAL A 262 3.24 -20.95 -13.90
N VAL A 263 2.50 -19.90 -13.53
CA VAL A 263 3.05 -18.54 -13.32
C VAL A 263 3.41 -18.38 -11.84
N SER A 264 4.70 -18.22 -11.51
CA SER A 264 5.10 -17.79 -10.17
C SER A 264 4.98 -16.28 -10.04
N GLN A 265 4.29 -15.81 -9.01
CA GLN A 265 3.98 -14.40 -8.73
C GLN A 265 4.82 -13.80 -7.59
N ALA A 266 5.62 -14.63 -6.91
CA ALA A 266 6.61 -14.24 -5.93
C ALA A 266 7.75 -15.28 -5.93
N MET A 267 8.70 -15.14 -5.02
CA MET A 267 9.81 -16.07 -4.81
C MET A 267 10.10 -16.23 -3.31
N VAL A 268 10.21 -17.46 -2.82
CA VAL A 268 10.57 -17.76 -1.41
C VAL A 268 12.05 -17.49 -1.20
N MET A 269 12.35 -16.61 -0.24
CA MET A 269 13.72 -16.21 0.09
C MET A 269 14.39 -17.31 0.93
N CYS A 270 15.51 -17.84 0.46
CA CYS A 270 16.20 -18.96 1.11
C CYS A 270 17.69 -18.65 1.35
N ALA A 271 18.22 -19.07 2.49
CA ALA A 271 19.67 -19.22 2.66
C ALA A 271 20.14 -20.45 1.89
N SER A 272 21.27 -20.35 1.20
CA SER A 272 21.78 -21.42 0.34
C SER A 272 23.30 -21.55 0.38
N THR A 273 23.73 -22.80 0.38
CA THR A 273 25.09 -23.29 0.14
C THR A 273 25.06 -24.17 -1.13
N PRO A 274 26.20 -24.63 -1.66
CA PRO A 274 26.19 -25.62 -2.74
C PRO A 274 25.51 -26.95 -2.34
N GLU A 275 25.53 -27.30 -1.06
CA GLU A 275 25.05 -28.58 -0.51
C GLU A 275 23.62 -28.52 0.04
N ASN A 276 23.24 -27.41 0.69
CA ASN A 276 21.97 -27.29 1.42
C ASN A 276 21.24 -25.94 1.19
N VAL A 277 19.92 -25.96 1.31
CA VAL A 277 19.03 -24.80 1.15
C VAL A 277 18.03 -24.77 2.31
N GLU A 278 17.97 -23.65 3.03
CA GLU A 278 17.04 -23.41 4.13
C GLU A 278 16.15 -22.21 3.82
N ILE A 279 14.85 -22.35 4.04
CA ILE A 279 13.91 -21.23 3.98
C ILE A 279 14.24 -20.22 5.10
N LEU A 280 14.14 -18.93 4.80
CA LEU A 280 14.23 -17.88 5.83
C LEU A 280 12.93 -17.82 6.63
N ASP A 281 13.04 -18.09 7.92
CA ASP A 281 11.96 -18.02 8.89
C ASP A 281 11.77 -16.56 9.37
N PRO A 282 10.56 -16.01 9.29
CA PRO A 282 10.24 -14.70 9.87
C PRO A 282 10.16 -14.78 11.40
N PRO A 283 10.24 -13.65 12.12
CA PRO A 283 10.16 -13.63 13.58
C PRO A 283 8.79 -14.11 14.09
N ILE A 284 8.79 -14.62 15.33
CA ILE A 284 7.57 -15.08 16.01
C ILE A 284 6.57 -13.93 16.12
N GLY A 285 5.30 -14.19 15.78
CA GLY A 285 4.24 -13.19 15.74
C GLY A 285 4.15 -12.40 14.44
N ALA A 286 5.02 -12.65 13.45
CA ALA A 286 4.84 -12.13 12.10
C ALA A 286 3.55 -12.66 11.43
N GLU A 287 2.91 -11.80 10.67
CA GLU A 287 1.62 -12.04 10.02
C GLU A 287 1.75 -11.87 8.49
N PRO A 288 0.92 -12.54 7.67
CA PRO A 288 0.93 -12.36 6.23
C PRO A 288 0.77 -10.88 5.84
N GLY A 289 1.67 -10.40 4.98
CA GLY A 289 1.72 -9.00 4.54
C GLY A 289 2.64 -8.08 5.34
N ASP A 290 3.18 -8.52 6.49
CA ASP A 290 4.21 -7.76 7.21
C ASP A 290 5.40 -7.45 6.29
N ARG A 291 5.72 -6.17 6.13
CA ARG A 291 6.86 -5.74 5.31
C ARG A 291 8.18 -5.95 6.06
N VAL A 292 9.11 -6.64 5.42
CA VAL A 292 10.50 -6.72 5.90
C VAL A 292 11.23 -5.45 5.49
N THR A 293 11.84 -4.78 6.46
CA THR A 293 12.52 -3.49 6.28
C THR A 293 13.96 -3.54 6.81
N PHE A 294 14.74 -2.52 6.45
CA PHE A 294 16.17 -2.45 6.71
C PHE A 294 16.49 -1.07 7.30
N GLN A 295 16.93 -1.01 8.56
CA GLN A 295 17.10 0.27 9.27
C GLN A 295 18.02 1.26 8.53
N SER A 296 19.10 0.76 7.92
CA SER A 296 20.08 1.58 7.18
C SER A 296 19.67 1.92 5.74
N PHE A 297 18.57 1.38 5.21
CA PHE A 297 18.15 1.54 3.82
C PHE A 297 16.65 1.93 3.73
N PRO A 298 16.30 3.17 4.12
CA PRO A 298 14.92 3.66 4.01
C PRO A 298 14.54 3.90 2.55
N GLY A 299 13.34 3.46 2.15
CA GLY A 299 12.78 3.71 0.83
C GLY A 299 11.51 2.90 0.58
N GLU A 300 10.81 3.22 -0.50
CA GLU A 300 9.64 2.49 -0.98
C GLU A 300 9.99 1.55 -2.13
N PRO A 301 9.36 0.36 -2.22
CA PRO A 301 9.72 -0.62 -3.21
C PRO A 301 9.23 -0.22 -4.61
N ASP A 302 9.93 -0.69 -5.65
CA ASP A 302 9.43 -0.57 -7.03
C ASP A 302 8.10 -1.35 -7.14
N LYS A 303 7.09 -0.84 -7.85
CA LYS A 303 5.83 -1.58 -8.10
C LYS A 303 6.05 -2.91 -8.84
N GLU A 304 6.98 -2.93 -9.79
CA GLU A 304 7.48 -4.13 -10.46
C GLU A 304 8.96 -3.89 -10.83
N LEU A 305 9.83 -4.84 -10.53
CA LEU A 305 11.25 -4.77 -10.86
C LEU A 305 11.47 -5.00 -12.36
N ASN A 306 12.01 -3.99 -13.05
CA ASN A 306 12.38 -4.11 -14.46
C ASN A 306 13.61 -5.02 -14.64
N PRO A 307 13.50 -6.20 -15.29
CA PRO A 307 14.62 -7.15 -15.42
C PRO A 307 15.83 -6.57 -16.15
N LYS A 308 15.63 -5.59 -17.05
CA LYS A 308 16.74 -4.93 -17.78
C LYS A 308 17.66 -4.12 -16.86
N ARG A 309 17.17 -3.72 -15.67
CA ARG A 309 17.95 -2.95 -14.68
C ARG A 309 18.76 -3.84 -13.73
N LYS A 310 18.57 -5.17 -13.78
CA LYS A 310 19.22 -6.17 -12.91
C LYS A 310 19.28 -5.79 -11.43
N VAL A 311 18.15 -5.32 -10.90
CA VAL A 311 18.06 -4.76 -9.55
C VAL A 311 18.25 -5.86 -8.52
N TRP A 312 17.52 -6.95 -8.69
CA TRP A 312 17.61 -8.13 -7.83
C TRP A 312 19.04 -8.66 -7.79
N GLU A 313 19.67 -8.90 -8.93
CA GLU A 313 21.00 -9.51 -9.04
C GLU A 313 22.09 -8.63 -8.40
N ARG A 314 21.95 -7.30 -8.47
CA ARG A 314 22.85 -6.35 -7.79
C ARG A 314 22.66 -6.34 -6.28
N VAL A 315 21.43 -6.47 -5.79
CA VAL A 315 21.14 -6.52 -4.34
C VAL A 315 21.53 -7.88 -3.77
N GLN A 316 21.20 -8.97 -4.46
CA GLN A 316 21.47 -10.36 -4.12
C GLN A 316 22.96 -10.64 -3.88
N ALA A 317 23.86 -9.96 -4.60
CA ALA A 317 25.30 -10.08 -4.40
C ALA A 317 25.74 -9.78 -2.95
N ASP A 318 25.02 -8.89 -2.25
CA ASP A 318 25.28 -8.49 -0.86
C ASP A 318 24.33 -9.14 0.16
N LEU A 319 23.35 -9.96 -0.29
CA LEU A 319 22.41 -10.65 0.59
C LEU A 319 23.04 -11.93 1.16
N ARG A 320 23.19 -11.97 2.48
CA ARG A 320 23.74 -13.12 3.21
C ARG A 320 23.20 -13.24 4.61
N THR A 321 23.24 -14.44 5.17
CA THR A 321 23.09 -14.62 6.62
C THR A 321 24.38 -14.21 7.34
N ASP A 322 24.27 -13.81 8.61
CA ASP A 322 25.42 -13.50 9.48
C ASP A 322 25.87 -14.73 10.30
N GLY A 323 26.82 -14.54 11.22
CA GLY A 323 27.29 -15.59 12.14
C GLY A 323 26.26 -16.03 13.20
N LYS A 324 25.08 -15.40 13.27
CA LYS A 324 23.96 -15.76 14.15
C LYS A 324 22.74 -16.24 13.34
N CYS A 325 22.96 -16.64 12.09
CA CYS A 325 21.94 -17.08 11.13
C CYS A 325 20.92 -15.98 10.75
N VAL A 326 21.13 -14.72 11.12
CA VAL A 326 20.22 -13.60 10.80
C VAL A 326 20.41 -13.21 9.33
N ALA A 327 19.32 -13.07 8.57
CA ALA A 327 19.39 -12.59 7.21
C ALA A 327 19.77 -11.10 7.15
N THR A 328 20.72 -10.72 6.29
CA THR A 328 21.24 -9.34 6.17
C THR A 328 21.45 -8.90 4.73
N TYR A 329 21.36 -7.58 4.50
CA TYR A 329 21.87 -6.88 3.31
C TYR A 329 22.97 -5.92 3.75
N LYS A 330 24.22 -6.11 3.28
CA LYS A 330 25.38 -5.30 3.70
C LYS A 330 25.54 -5.16 5.23
N GLY A 331 25.10 -6.16 6.00
CA GLY A 331 25.10 -6.15 7.47
C GLY A 331 23.86 -5.52 8.13
N ALA A 332 22.98 -4.85 7.39
CA ALA A 332 21.67 -4.45 7.90
C ALA A 332 20.73 -5.66 7.91
N ALA A 333 20.15 -5.99 9.07
CA ALA A 333 19.30 -7.16 9.24
C ALA A 333 17.93 -7.01 8.55
N PHE A 334 17.35 -8.15 8.14
CA PHE A 334 15.96 -8.28 7.71
C PHE A 334 15.08 -8.14 8.96
N GLU A 335 14.41 -7.00 9.13
CA GLU A 335 13.57 -6.72 10.29
C GLU A 335 12.09 -6.61 9.92
N VAL A 336 11.25 -7.36 10.63
CA VAL A 336 9.80 -7.09 10.71
C VAL A 336 9.57 -6.17 11.90
N ARG A 337 9.11 -4.95 11.62
CA ARG A 337 9.03 -3.85 12.59
C ARG A 337 8.25 -4.25 13.84
N GLY A 338 8.89 -4.13 15.01
CA GLY A 338 8.28 -4.44 16.31
C GLY A 338 8.08 -5.93 16.60
N LYS A 339 8.43 -6.83 15.68
CA LYS A 339 8.27 -8.30 15.84
C LYS A 339 9.61 -9.03 15.89
N GLY A 340 10.61 -8.60 15.13
CA GLY A 340 11.99 -9.10 15.26
C GLY A 340 12.72 -9.28 13.92
N LEU A 341 13.69 -10.19 13.90
CA LEU A 341 14.59 -10.41 12.75
C LEU A 341 14.31 -11.75 12.06
N CYS A 342 14.38 -11.78 10.73
CA CYS A 342 14.29 -13.01 9.94
C CYS A 342 15.62 -13.79 9.99
N LYS A 343 15.55 -15.13 10.05
CA LYS A 343 16.73 -16.00 10.22
C LYS A 343 16.67 -17.24 9.33
N SER A 344 17.83 -17.84 9.04
CA SER A 344 17.94 -19.25 8.66
C SER A 344 17.95 -20.14 9.91
N GLN A 345 17.81 -21.45 9.72
CA GLN A 345 17.74 -22.42 10.83
C GLN A 345 19.15 -22.74 11.34
N THR A 346 20.07 -23.08 10.42
CA THR A 346 21.48 -23.42 10.73
C THR A 346 22.49 -22.75 9.80
N LEU A 347 22.07 -22.30 8.61
CA LEU A 347 22.97 -21.75 7.60
C LEU A 347 23.44 -20.32 7.94
N SER A 348 24.49 -20.21 8.75
CA SER A 348 25.24 -18.96 8.98
C SER A 348 26.14 -18.58 7.79
N ASN A 349 26.48 -17.30 7.66
CA ASN A 349 27.40 -16.76 6.63
C ASN A 349 27.13 -17.18 5.17
N SER A 350 25.89 -17.55 4.87
CA SER A 350 25.47 -18.21 3.62
C SER A 350 24.76 -17.23 2.68
N ARG A 351 24.80 -17.49 1.37
CA ARG A 351 24.16 -16.60 0.37
C ARG A 351 22.66 -16.74 0.40
N ILE A 352 21.95 -15.61 0.38
CA ILE A 352 20.49 -15.62 0.23
C ILE A 352 20.13 -15.55 -1.26
N LYS A 353 19.13 -16.32 -1.67
CA LYS A 353 18.63 -16.41 -3.04
C LYS A 353 17.11 -16.45 -3.09
#